data_AF-A0A951LP61-F1
#
_entry.id   AF-A0A951LP61-F1
#
_cell.length_a   1.000
_cell.length_b   1.000
_cell.length_c   1.000
_cell.angle_alpha   90.00
_cell.angle_beta   90.00
_cell.angle_gamma   90.00
#
_symmetry.space_group_name_H-M   'P 1'
#
loop_
_entity.id
_entity.type
_entity.pdbx_description
1 polymer ?
#
loop_
_entity_poly.entity_id
_entity_poly.type
_entity_poly.pdbx_seq_one_letter_code
_entity_poly.pdbx_strand_id
1 'polypeptide(L)'
;MRSVPETLAPASVRRIDAALEAIEQNHRVTIVLAIESGSRAWGFPSPDSDYDCRFLFFRRRDDYLSPWHKRDVIELPLDEELDINGWDVGKALKLLLKGNAVVIEWLTSPITYRGDPRFRDELLAFAARHADRERLRRHYLHLGEKQRRTYFADTKAVPLKKVFYALRPAAALRWLRLHDMEVPPMHFPTLMAECNPDAEVTMVVADLLLRKAQTRELGEAPIPAPLLRFIDEEFAIARATSAGGATRIAGEAVTAAEALFRVMLTRSETHGAATVATASEPEL
;
A
#
# COMPACT_ATOMS: atom_id res chain seq x y z
N MET A 1 -0.95 6.64 -16.52
CA MET A 1 -1.51 5.42 -15.92
C MET A 1 -2.62 5.82 -14.95
N ARG A 2 -3.85 6.03 -15.44
CA ARG A 2 -5.02 6.32 -14.59
C ARG A 2 -6.01 5.16 -14.73
N SER A 3 -6.48 4.66 -13.60
CA SER A 3 -7.44 3.55 -13.50
C SER A 3 -8.36 3.85 -12.31
N VAL A 4 -9.47 4.53 -12.56
CA VAL A 4 -10.46 4.88 -11.53
C VAL A 4 -11.77 4.23 -11.93
N PRO A 5 -12.29 3.26 -11.15
CA PRO A 5 -13.54 2.61 -11.47
C PRO A 5 -14.72 3.57 -11.33
N GLU A 6 -15.76 3.38 -12.13
CA GLU A 6 -17.00 4.18 -12.08
C GLU A 6 -17.75 4.07 -10.74
N THR A 7 -17.42 3.05 -9.93
CA THR A 7 -17.98 2.86 -8.60
C THR A 7 -17.46 3.86 -7.56
N LEU A 8 -16.38 4.60 -7.86
CA LEU A 8 -15.90 5.68 -6.99
C LEU A 8 -16.72 6.95 -7.25
N ALA A 9 -17.09 7.65 -6.17
CA ALA A 9 -17.88 8.87 -6.28
C ALA A 9 -17.10 9.95 -7.05
N PRO A 10 -17.64 10.48 -8.17
CA PRO A 10 -16.92 11.45 -8.99
C PRO A 10 -16.54 12.73 -8.25
N ALA A 11 -17.32 13.14 -7.25
CA ALA A 11 -17.01 14.30 -6.42
C ALA A 11 -15.77 14.08 -5.55
N SER A 12 -15.65 12.93 -4.89
CA SER A 12 -14.52 12.57 -4.04
C SER A 12 -13.24 12.41 -4.88
N VAL A 13 -13.34 11.80 -6.06
CA VAL A 13 -12.23 11.71 -7.02
C VAL A 13 -11.72 13.10 -7.44
N ARG A 14 -12.63 14.04 -7.76
CA ARG A 14 -12.23 15.43 -8.08
C ARG A 14 -11.57 16.14 -6.91
N ARG A 15 -12.03 15.92 -5.68
CA ARG A 15 -11.39 16.46 -4.47
C ARG A 15 -9.97 15.92 -4.29
N ILE A 16 -9.76 14.63 -4.55
CA ILE A 16 -8.43 14.00 -4.52
C ILE A 16 -7.53 14.62 -5.59
N ASP A 17 -8.00 14.73 -6.84
CA ASP A 17 -7.23 15.33 -7.93
C ASP A 17 -6.80 16.77 -7.60
N ALA A 18 -7.73 17.59 -7.09
CA ALA A 18 -7.45 18.97 -6.67
C ALA A 18 -6.47 19.04 -5.47
N ALA A 19 -6.59 18.11 -4.51
CA ALA A 19 -5.68 18.04 -3.37
C ALA A 19 -4.26 17.67 -3.81
N LEU A 20 -4.11 16.73 -4.75
CA LEU A 20 -2.81 16.33 -5.31
C LEU A 20 -2.14 17.50 -6.04
N GLU A 21 -2.90 18.28 -6.81
CA GLU A 21 -2.39 19.49 -7.48
C GLU A 21 -1.94 20.56 -6.46
N ALA A 22 -2.75 20.80 -5.44
CA ALA A 22 -2.39 21.73 -4.36
C ALA A 22 -1.13 21.27 -3.61
N ILE A 23 -0.96 19.96 -3.39
CA ILE A 23 0.24 19.39 -2.77
C ILE A 23 1.48 19.68 -3.62
N GLU A 24 1.43 19.42 -4.92
CA GLU A 24 2.56 19.68 -5.84
C GLU A 24 2.96 21.16 -5.81
N GLN A 25 1.99 22.06 -5.86
CA GLN A 25 2.23 23.51 -5.84
C GLN A 25 2.78 24.00 -4.49
N ASN A 26 2.09 23.68 -3.39
CA ASN A 26 2.40 24.20 -2.06
C ASN A 26 3.70 23.62 -1.50
N HIS A 27 3.96 22.33 -1.72
CA HIS A 27 5.17 21.67 -1.26
C HIS A 27 6.32 21.71 -2.27
N ARG A 28 6.05 22.16 -3.51
CA ARG A 28 7.00 22.22 -4.63
C ARG A 28 7.62 20.86 -4.89
N VAL A 29 6.76 19.86 -5.04
CA VAL A 29 7.10 18.45 -5.28
C VAL A 29 6.47 17.95 -6.57
N THR A 30 7.00 16.86 -7.12
CA THR A 30 6.43 16.17 -8.28
C THR A 30 5.86 14.84 -7.82
N ILE A 31 4.55 14.66 -7.94
CA ILE A 31 3.87 13.40 -7.62
C ILE A 31 3.98 12.45 -8.81
N VAL A 32 4.66 11.32 -8.62
CA VAL A 32 4.94 10.33 -9.67
C VAL A 32 3.99 9.13 -9.65
N LEU A 33 3.31 8.93 -8.52
CA LEU A 33 2.29 7.91 -8.35
C LEU A 33 1.30 8.37 -7.27
N ALA A 34 0.00 8.25 -7.53
CA ALA A 34 -1.07 8.44 -6.56
C ALA A 34 -2.12 7.34 -6.79
N ILE A 35 -2.39 6.57 -5.75
CA ILE A 35 -3.22 5.37 -5.77
C ILE A 35 -4.24 5.40 -4.64
N GLU A 36 -5.29 4.61 -4.78
CA GLU A 36 -6.14 4.27 -3.64
C GLU A 36 -5.46 3.16 -2.83
N SER A 37 -5.51 3.29 -1.52
CA SER A 37 -5.13 2.28 -0.54
C SER A 37 -6.39 1.85 0.24
N GLY A 38 -6.26 0.95 1.20
CA GLY A 38 -7.40 0.63 2.07
C GLY A 38 -8.53 -0.15 1.39
N SER A 39 -9.72 -0.10 1.98
CA SER A 39 -10.80 -1.06 1.73
C SER A 39 -11.30 -1.09 0.29
N ARG A 40 -11.29 0.07 -0.40
CA ARG A 40 -11.65 0.22 -1.81
C ARG A 40 -10.64 -0.48 -2.71
N ALA A 41 -9.35 -0.21 -2.54
CA ALA A 41 -8.28 -0.87 -3.28
C ALA A 41 -8.15 -2.37 -2.94
N TRP A 42 -8.48 -2.74 -1.69
CA TRP A 42 -8.45 -4.12 -1.23
C TRP A 42 -9.63 -4.95 -1.77
N GLY A 43 -10.64 -4.34 -2.39
CA GLY A 43 -11.76 -5.08 -2.98
C GLY A 43 -12.83 -5.48 -1.97
N PHE A 44 -12.94 -4.76 -0.86
CA PHE A 44 -14.00 -4.97 0.13
C PHE A 44 -14.58 -3.66 0.72
N PRO A 45 -14.88 -2.65 -0.10
CA PRO A 45 -15.46 -1.41 0.41
C PRO A 45 -16.86 -1.64 1.00
N SER A 46 -17.15 -0.90 2.06
CA SER A 46 -18.51 -0.62 2.55
C SER A 46 -19.02 0.71 1.97
N PRO A 47 -20.34 1.00 2.00
CA PRO A 47 -20.89 2.25 1.49
C PRO A 47 -20.29 3.53 2.10
N ASP A 48 -19.82 3.44 3.34
CA ASP A 48 -19.21 4.51 4.15
C ASP A 48 -17.68 4.43 4.19
N SER A 49 -17.06 3.61 3.34
CA SER A 49 -15.60 3.53 3.30
C SER A 49 -14.98 4.85 2.83
N ASP A 50 -14.04 5.35 3.61
CA ASP A 50 -13.19 6.51 3.29
C ASP A 50 -12.43 6.29 1.97
N TYR A 51 -11.85 7.38 1.45
CA TYR A 51 -10.89 7.33 0.36
C TYR A 51 -9.48 7.50 0.92
N ASP A 52 -8.70 6.44 0.80
CA ASP A 52 -7.32 6.36 1.28
C ASP A 52 -6.36 6.67 0.13
N CYS A 53 -6.20 7.94 -0.24
CA CYS A 53 -5.23 8.31 -1.26
C CYS A 53 -3.80 8.21 -0.70
N ARG A 54 -2.95 7.42 -1.36
CA ARG A 54 -1.52 7.32 -1.05
C ARG A 54 -0.70 7.72 -2.26
N PHE A 55 0.38 8.47 -2.05
CA PHE A 55 1.19 8.95 -3.18
C PHE A 55 2.70 8.89 -2.92
N LEU A 56 3.46 8.83 -4.01
CA LEU A 56 4.91 8.93 -4.03
C LEU A 56 5.33 10.20 -4.75
N PHE A 57 6.30 10.92 -4.19
CA PHE A 57 6.75 12.18 -4.73
C PHE A 57 8.28 12.34 -4.72
N PHE A 58 8.78 13.12 -5.67
CA PHE A 58 10.12 13.69 -5.63
C PHE A 58 10.06 15.13 -5.15
N ARG A 59 11.06 15.53 -4.35
CA ARG A 59 11.37 16.93 -4.12
C ARG A 59 12.27 17.45 -5.24
N ARG A 60 12.45 18.77 -5.29
CA ARG A 60 13.47 19.38 -6.16
C ARG A 60 14.87 18.94 -5.71
N ARG A 61 15.80 18.79 -6.65
CA ARG A 61 17.18 18.38 -6.35
C ARG A 61 17.84 19.19 -5.22
N ASP A 62 17.65 20.51 -5.21
CA ASP A 62 18.22 21.39 -4.19
C ASP A 62 17.76 21.04 -2.77
N ASP A 63 16.54 20.50 -2.61
CA ASP A 63 16.02 20.08 -1.30
C ASP A 63 16.76 18.84 -0.78
N TYR A 64 17.31 17.99 -1.66
CA TYR A 64 18.13 16.83 -1.28
C TYR A 64 19.59 17.20 -1.01
N LEU A 65 20.08 18.31 -1.58
CA LEU A 65 21.44 18.81 -1.38
C LEU A 65 21.57 19.76 -0.19
N SER A 66 20.45 20.24 0.35
CA SER A 66 20.42 21.10 1.53
C SER A 66 20.90 20.35 2.79
N PRO A 67 21.72 20.99 3.65
CA PRO A 67 22.05 20.43 4.96
C PRO A 67 20.85 20.42 5.92
N TRP A 68 19.79 21.19 5.65
CA TRP A 68 18.52 21.15 6.38
C TRP A 68 17.53 20.25 5.66
N HIS A 69 17.56 18.97 6.00
CA HIS A 69 16.68 17.98 5.39
C HIS A 69 15.20 18.25 5.70
N LYS A 70 14.39 18.27 4.65
CA LYS A 70 12.93 18.34 4.76
C LYS A 70 12.35 17.00 5.21
N ARG A 71 11.16 17.02 5.81
CA ARG A 71 10.39 15.80 6.12
C ARG A 71 10.20 14.96 4.84
N ASP A 72 10.31 13.65 4.99
CA ASP A 72 10.17 12.67 3.90
C ASP A 72 8.72 12.16 3.74
N VAL A 73 7.77 12.85 4.38
CA VAL A 73 6.32 12.55 4.38
C VAL A 73 5.56 13.86 4.21
N ILE A 74 4.45 13.82 3.46
CA ILE A 74 3.42 14.86 3.38
C ILE A 74 2.10 14.22 3.78
N GLU A 75 1.43 14.80 4.78
CA GLU A 75 0.14 14.34 5.32
C GLU A 75 -0.79 15.55 5.34
N LEU A 76 -1.96 15.43 4.71
CA LEU A 76 -3.02 16.42 4.91
C LEU A 76 -3.75 16.12 6.23
N PRO A 77 -4.32 17.14 6.90
CA PRO A 77 -5.23 16.90 8.01
C PRO A 77 -6.33 15.91 7.60
N LEU A 78 -6.68 14.99 8.50
CA LEU A 78 -7.73 14.03 8.24
C LEU A 78 -9.05 14.77 7.97
N ASP A 79 -9.60 14.55 6.78
CA ASP A 79 -10.94 14.97 6.39
C ASP A 79 -11.90 13.84 6.77
N GLU A 80 -13.18 14.13 7.03
CA GLU A 80 -14.17 13.10 7.40
C GLU A 80 -14.33 12.02 6.32
N GLU A 81 -13.92 12.29 5.08
CA GLU A 81 -14.02 11.37 3.94
C GLU A 81 -12.66 10.97 3.32
N LEU A 82 -11.62 11.80 3.48
CA LEU A 82 -10.35 11.65 2.74
C LEU A 82 -9.16 11.53 3.70
N ASP A 83 -8.40 10.44 3.56
CA ASP A 83 -7.06 10.30 4.13
C ASP A 83 -6.04 10.39 2.99
N ILE A 84 -5.34 11.52 2.90
CA ILE A 84 -4.35 11.80 1.86
C ILE A 84 -2.96 11.92 2.50
N ASN A 85 -2.09 10.96 2.23
CA ASN A 85 -0.71 10.99 2.67
C ASN A 85 0.26 10.40 1.65
N GLY A 86 1.50 10.86 1.67
CA GLY A 86 2.48 10.44 0.69
C GLY A 86 3.90 10.43 1.20
N TRP A 87 4.72 9.63 0.54
CA TRP A 87 6.13 9.42 0.88
C TRP A 87 7.05 9.94 -0.21
N ASP A 88 8.16 10.52 0.22
CA ASP A 88 9.31 10.77 -0.64
C ASP A 88 9.79 9.44 -1.26
N VAL A 89 10.16 9.44 -2.54
CA VAL A 89 10.62 8.22 -3.22
C VAL A 89 11.87 7.63 -2.56
N GLY A 90 12.77 8.46 -2.03
CA GLY A 90 13.94 8.01 -1.27
C GLY A 90 13.52 7.30 0.02
N LYS A 91 12.47 7.78 0.71
CA LYS A 91 11.85 7.05 1.84
C LYS A 91 11.30 5.70 1.39
N ALA A 92 10.54 5.66 0.30
CA ALA A 92 9.94 4.43 -0.21
C ALA A 92 11.00 3.37 -0.55
N LEU A 93 12.10 3.73 -1.22
CA LEU A 93 13.22 2.83 -1.49
C LEU A 93 13.85 2.28 -0.19
N LYS A 94 14.12 3.15 0.79
CA LYS A 94 14.65 2.74 2.10
C LYS A 94 13.70 1.79 2.84
N LEU A 95 12.40 2.04 2.77
CA LEU A 95 11.37 1.21 3.40
C LEU A 95 11.26 -0.15 2.72
N LEU A 96 11.28 -0.20 1.38
CA LEU A 96 11.27 -1.42 0.59
C LEU A 96 12.47 -2.31 0.95
N LEU A 97 13.69 -1.77 0.98
CA LEU A 97 14.89 -2.53 1.36
C LEU A 97 14.88 -2.99 2.83
N LYS A 98 14.09 -2.33 3.70
CA LYS A 98 13.85 -2.76 5.07
C LYS A 98 12.74 -3.82 5.18
N GLY A 99 12.11 -4.20 4.06
CA GLY A 99 11.02 -5.18 3.96
C GLY A 99 9.66 -4.62 4.33
N ASN A 100 9.43 -3.31 4.18
CA ASN A 100 8.09 -2.76 4.33
C ASN A 100 7.25 -3.09 3.09
N ALA A 101 6.30 -4.01 3.25
CA ALA A 101 5.46 -4.49 2.16
C ALA A 101 4.51 -3.42 1.60
N VAL A 102 4.18 -2.39 2.39
CA VAL A 102 3.25 -1.30 1.99
C VAL A 102 3.71 -0.61 0.71
N VAL A 103 5.02 -0.45 0.50
CA VAL A 103 5.54 0.17 -0.74
C VAL A 103 5.11 -0.63 -1.97
N ILE A 104 5.15 -1.96 -1.88
CA ILE A 104 4.81 -2.81 -3.02
C ILE A 104 3.29 -2.97 -3.13
N GLU A 105 2.55 -2.94 -2.02
CA GLU A 105 1.09 -2.82 -2.07
C GLU A 105 0.68 -1.55 -2.84
N TRP A 106 1.29 -0.39 -2.56
CA TRP A 106 0.97 0.84 -3.31
C TRP A 106 1.28 0.72 -4.81
N LEU A 107 2.39 0.08 -5.17
CA LEU A 107 2.76 -0.15 -6.57
C LEU A 107 1.83 -1.13 -7.29
N THR A 108 1.09 -1.95 -6.54
CA THR A 108 0.18 -2.98 -7.06
C THR A 108 -1.29 -2.65 -6.82
N SER A 109 -1.61 -1.42 -6.42
CA SER A 109 -3.00 -0.99 -6.24
C SER A 109 -3.77 -1.08 -7.55
N PRO A 110 -4.99 -1.67 -7.54
CA PRO A 110 -5.83 -1.76 -8.74
C PRO A 110 -6.42 -0.40 -9.15
N ILE A 111 -6.40 0.60 -8.25
CA ILE A 111 -6.98 1.92 -8.46
C ILE A 111 -5.87 2.96 -8.42
N THR A 112 -5.66 3.63 -9.56
CA THR A 112 -4.63 4.66 -9.72
C THR A 112 -5.27 5.98 -10.11
N TYR A 113 -5.15 6.99 -9.25
CA TYR A 113 -5.58 8.36 -9.53
C TYR A 113 -4.65 9.02 -10.55
N ARG A 114 -3.35 8.94 -10.32
CA ARG A 114 -2.31 9.51 -11.20
C ARG A 114 -1.09 8.60 -11.18
N GLY A 115 -0.36 8.49 -12.28
CA GLY A 115 0.94 7.84 -12.22
C GLY A 115 1.66 7.71 -13.56
N ASP A 116 2.98 7.63 -13.46
CA ASP A 116 3.88 7.26 -14.55
C ASP A 116 4.06 5.73 -14.56
N PRO A 117 3.60 5.02 -15.62
CA PRO A 117 3.76 3.57 -15.71
C PRO A 117 5.23 3.15 -15.69
N ARG A 118 6.13 3.92 -16.31
CA ARG A 118 7.56 3.61 -16.32
C ARG A 118 8.16 3.69 -14.93
N PHE A 119 7.80 4.71 -14.15
CA PHE A 119 8.22 4.81 -12.75
C PHE A 119 7.77 3.59 -11.94
N ARG A 120 6.49 3.21 -12.05
CA ARG A 120 5.95 2.05 -11.33
C ARG A 120 6.67 0.76 -11.72
N ASP A 121 6.82 0.51 -13.01
CA ASP A 121 7.39 -0.74 -13.52
C ASP A 121 8.89 -0.85 -13.19
N GLU A 122 9.65 0.25 -13.25
CA GLU A 122 11.06 0.28 -12.81
C GLU A 122 11.20 0.01 -11.29
N LEU A 123 10.30 0.56 -10.46
CA LEU A 123 10.33 0.35 -9.02
C LEU A 123 9.86 -1.06 -8.62
N LEU A 124 8.90 -1.65 -9.35
CA LEU A 124 8.52 -3.05 -9.22
C LEU A 124 9.67 -3.98 -9.62
N ALA A 125 10.38 -3.68 -10.72
CA ALA A 125 11.56 -4.44 -11.12
C ALA A 125 12.73 -4.30 -10.12
N PHE A 126 12.81 -3.18 -9.40
CA PHE A 126 13.75 -3.01 -8.30
C PHE A 126 13.35 -3.85 -7.08
N ALA A 127 12.05 -3.85 -6.72
CA ALA A 127 11.51 -4.74 -5.70
C ALA A 127 11.92 -6.19 -6.01
N ALA A 128 11.57 -6.63 -7.24
CA ALA A 128 11.82 -7.95 -7.85
C ALA A 128 13.26 -8.49 -7.78
N ARG A 129 14.22 -7.66 -7.35
CA ARG A 129 15.65 -8.02 -7.27
C ARG A 129 16.25 -7.81 -5.90
N HIS A 130 15.67 -6.94 -5.08
CA HIS A 130 16.30 -6.44 -3.86
C HIS A 130 15.40 -6.47 -2.63
N ALA A 131 14.11 -6.79 -2.79
CA ALA A 131 13.22 -6.99 -1.66
C ALA A 131 13.63 -8.26 -0.91
N ASP A 132 13.85 -8.13 0.39
CA ASP A 132 14.16 -9.27 1.23
C ASP A 132 12.86 -9.94 1.67
N ARG A 133 12.66 -11.16 1.16
CA ARG A 133 11.47 -11.96 1.41
C ARG A 133 11.24 -12.27 2.88
N GLU A 134 12.31 -12.51 3.64
CA GLU A 134 12.21 -12.78 5.07
C GLU A 134 11.82 -11.52 5.85
N ARG A 135 12.32 -10.35 5.44
CA ARG A 135 11.87 -9.06 6.00
C ARG A 135 10.40 -8.77 5.64
N LEU A 136 9.96 -9.05 4.41
CA LEU A 136 8.55 -8.92 4.01
C LEU A 136 7.65 -9.84 4.84
N ARG A 137 8.05 -11.10 5.02
CA ARG A 137 7.33 -12.07 5.86
C ARG A 137 7.22 -11.56 7.31
N ARG A 138 8.33 -11.07 7.89
CA ARG A 138 8.31 -10.46 9.23
C ARG A 138 7.39 -9.24 9.28
N HIS A 139 7.37 -8.41 8.25
CA HIS A 139 6.49 -7.24 8.20
C HIS A 139 5.00 -7.66 8.28
N TYR A 140 4.57 -8.62 7.47
CA TYR A 140 3.21 -9.14 7.53
C TYR A 140 2.89 -9.77 8.88
N LEU A 141 3.80 -10.55 9.46
CA LEU A 141 3.60 -11.14 10.79
C LEU A 141 3.40 -10.07 11.87
N HIS A 142 4.28 -9.06 11.94
CA HIS A 142 4.15 -7.99 12.92
C HIS A 142 2.86 -7.17 12.72
N LEU A 143 2.48 -6.91 11.46
CA LEU A 143 1.24 -6.22 11.14
C LEU A 143 0.03 -7.03 11.62
N GLY A 144 -0.04 -8.31 11.26
CA GLY A 144 -1.11 -9.22 11.64
C GLY A 144 -1.24 -9.41 13.15
N GLU A 145 -0.13 -9.65 13.85
CA GLU A 145 -0.12 -9.81 15.31
C GLU A 145 -0.51 -8.53 16.04
N LYS A 146 -0.13 -7.35 15.52
CA LYS A 146 -0.60 -6.07 16.05
C LYS A 146 -2.11 -5.96 15.95
N GLN A 147 -2.68 -6.23 14.77
CA GLN A 147 -4.13 -6.18 14.56
C GLN A 147 -4.86 -7.18 15.45
N ARG A 148 -4.37 -8.43 15.51
CA ARG A 148 -4.89 -9.48 16.38
C ARG A 148 -4.88 -9.06 17.86
N ARG A 149 -3.77 -8.53 18.36
CA ARG A 149 -3.66 -8.08 19.76
C ARG A 149 -4.56 -6.90 20.07
N THR A 150 -4.70 -5.96 19.14
CA THR A 150 -5.53 -4.77 19.33
C THR A 150 -7.02 -5.10 19.33
N TYR A 151 -7.48 -5.99 18.44
CA TYR A 151 -8.91 -6.18 18.20
C TYR A 151 -9.48 -7.51 18.70
N PHE A 152 -8.65 -8.54 18.95
CA PHE A 152 -9.12 -9.89 19.29
C PHE A 152 -8.82 -10.27 20.74
N ALA A 153 -8.64 -9.28 21.63
CA ALA A 153 -8.47 -9.53 23.06
C ALA A 153 -9.74 -10.14 23.68
N ASP A 154 -10.92 -9.64 23.27
CA ASP A 154 -12.21 -10.29 23.49
C ASP A 154 -12.74 -10.82 22.16
N THR A 155 -12.62 -12.13 21.94
CA THR A 155 -13.04 -12.78 20.70
C THR A 155 -14.56 -12.88 20.54
N LYS A 156 -15.35 -12.47 21.55
CA LYS A 156 -16.82 -12.54 21.53
C LYS A 156 -17.49 -11.30 20.96
N ALA A 157 -16.81 -10.15 20.99
CA ALA A 157 -17.33 -8.88 20.48
C ALA A 157 -16.24 -8.17 19.67
N VAL A 158 -16.05 -8.62 18.43
CA VAL A 158 -15.05 -8.05 17.51
C VAL A 158 -15.77 -7.30 16.40
N PRO A 159 -15.40 -6.04 16.12
CA PRO A 159 -15.88 -5.36 14.93
C PRO A 159 -15.44 -6.15 13.70
N LEU A 160 -16.37 -6.79 13.00
CA LEU A 160 -16.05 -7.75 11.94
C LEU A 160 -15.23 -7.11 10.79
N LYS A 161 -15.35 -5.79 10.58
CA LYS A 161 -14.49 -5.07 9.63
C LYS A 161 -12.99 -5.16 9.97
N LYS A 162 -12.65 -5.31 11.25
CA LYS A 162 -11.27 -5.47 11.74
C LYS A 162 -10.72 -6.89 11.53
N VAL A 163 -11.59 -7.89 11.28
CA VAL A 163 -11.15 -9.24 10.94
C VAL A 163 -10.31 -9.23 9.66
N PHE A 164 -10.71 -8.47 8.65
CA PHE A 164 -9.96 -8.33 7.39
C PHE A 164 -8.52 -7.82 7.60
N TYR A 165 -8.28 -6.99 8.63
CA TYR A 165 -6.95 -6.43 8.90
C TYR A 165 -5.99 -7.44 9.53
N ALA A 166 -6.48 -8.50 10.18
CA ALA A 166 -5.65 -9.62 10.63
C ALA A 166 -5.61 -10.76 9.61
N LEU A 167 -6.72 -11.00 8.92
CA LEU A 167 -6.85 -12.04 7.89
C LEU A 167 -5.97 -11.77 6.67
N ARG A 168 -5.90 -10.52 6.20
CA ARG A 168 -5.08 -10.16 5.05
C ARG A 168 -3.59 -10.46 5.29
N PRO A 169 -2.95 -10.03 6.40
CA PRO A 169 -1.58 -10.45 6.70
C PRO A 169 -1.39 -11.98 6.82
N ALA A 170 -2.36 -12.71 7.38
CA ALA A 170 -2.29 -14.17 7.45
C ALA A 170 -2.32 -14.81 6.04
N ALA A 171 -3.23 -14.34 5.18
CA ALA A 171 -3.30 -14.78 3.79
C ALA A 171 -2.04 -14.42 3.00
N ALA A 172 -1.46 -13.23 3.24
CA ALA A 172 -0.19 -12.80 2.66
C ALA A 172 0.98 -13.69 3.07
N LEU A 173 1.05 -14.10 4.35
CA LEU A 173 2.06 -15.05 4.84
C LEU A 173 1.92 -16.43 4.17
N ARG A 174 0.69 -16.94 4.05
CA ARG A 174 0.42 -18.19 3.36
C ARG A 174 0.77 -18.10 1.88
N TRP A 175 0.37 -17.03 1.22
CA TRP A 175 0.67 -16.77 -0.18
C TRP A 175 2.17 -16.76 -0.43
N LEU A 176 2.92 -16.03 0.41
CA LEU A 176 4.39 -16.02 0.34
C LEU A 176 4.93 -17.44 0.50
N ARG A 177 4.41 -18.27 1.40
CA ARG A 177 4.88 -19.66 1.53
C ARG A 177 4.61 -20.53 0.29
N LEU A 178 3.58 -20.23 -0.50
CA LEU A 178 3.15 -21.03 -1.65
C LEU A 178 3.72 -20.57 -2.99
N HIS A 179 4.23 -19.34 -3.08
CA HIS A 179 4.67 -18.74 -4.34
C HIS A 179 6.11 -18.26 -4.26
N ASP A 180 6.92 -18.56 -5.26
CA ASP A 180 8.29 -18.05 -5.40
C ASP A 180 8.32 -16.57 -5.81
N MET A 181 7.18 -16.03 -6.26
CA MET A 181 6.99 -14.61 -6.55
C MET A 181 7.19 -13.76 -5.28
N GLU A 182 7.59 -12.51 -5.48
CA GLU A 182 8.08 -11.71 -4.36
C GLU A 182 6.98 -11.12 -3.48
N VAL A 183 5.80 -10.78 -4.03
CA VAL A 183 4.81 -10.00 -3.27
C VAL A 183 3.37 -10.47 -3.51
N PRO A 184 2.60 -10.65 -2.43
CA PRO A 184 1.19 -11.02 -2.51
C PRO A 184 0.33 -9.90 -3.14
N PRO A 185 -0.75 -10.25 -3.86
CA PRO A 185 -1.67 -9.30 -4.45
C PRO A 185 -2.25 -8.29 -3.44
N MET A 186 -2.37 -7.02 -3.85
CA MET A 186 -3.05 -6.03 -3.02
C MET A 186 -4.57 -6.29 -2.94
N HIS A 187 -5.18 -6.81 -3.99
CA HIS A 187 -6.61 -7.12 -4.02
C HIS A 187 -6.91 -8.37 -3.18
N PHE A 188 -7.72 -8.22 -2.13
CA PHE A 188 -7.93 -9.26 -1.12
C PHE A 188 -8.65 -10.51 -1.66
N PRO A 189 -9.73 -10.41 -2.48
CA PRO A 189 -10.32 -11.60 -3.09
C PRO A 189 -9.33 -12.42 -3.92
N THR A 190 -8.44 -11.74 -4.66
CA THR A 190 -7.37 -12.40 -5.42
C THR A 190 -6.37 -13.06 -4.48
N LEU A 191 -5.93 -12.36 -3.44
CA LEU A 191 -5.03 -12.90 -2.42
C LEU A 191 -5.60 -14.18 -1.77
N MET A 192 -6.88 -14.18 -1.41
CA MET A 192 -7.55 -15.34 -0.82
C MET A 192 -7.66 -16.51 -1.79
N ALA A 193 -7.95 -16.25 -3.06
CA ALA A 193 -8.00 -17.30 -4.09
C ALA A 193 -6.62 -17.94 -4.30
N GLU A 194 -5.57 -17.12 -4.36
CA GLU A 194 -4.20 -17.59 -4.60
C GLU A 194 -3.57 -18.21 -3.35
N CYS A 195 -3.94 -17.80 -2.12
CA CYS A 195 -3.41 -18.43 -0.91
C CYS A 195 -4.02 -19.81 -0.60
N ASN A 196 -4.97 -20.28 -1.40
CA ASN A 196 -5.59 -21.61 -1.33
C ASN A 196 -5.97 -22.05 0.11
N PRO A 197 -6.89 -21.32 0.79
CA PRO A 197 -7.42 -21.71 2.08
C PRO A 197 -8.35 -22.95 1.95
N ASP A 198 -8.74 -23.54 3.08
CA ASP A 198 -9.73 -24.62 3.05
C ASP A 198 -11.15 -24.11 2.67
N ALA A 199 -12.06 -25.05 2.43
CA ALA A 199 -13.43 -24.74 2.01
C ALA A 199 -14.20 -23.96 3.09
N GLU A 200 -13.99 -24.25 4.38
CA GLU A 200 -14.67 -23.55 5.48
C GLU A 200 -14.27 -22.07 5.51
N VAL A 201 -12.97 -21.78 5.45
CA VAL A 201 -12.44 -20.41 5.40
C VAL A 201 -12.94 -19.70 4.15
N THR A 202 -12.91 -20.35 2.99
CA THR A 202 -13.40 -19.78 1.72
C THR A 202 -14.87 -19.35 1.83
N MET A 203 -15.73 -20.24 2.35
CA MET A 203 -17.15 -19.96 2.52
C MET A 203 -17.40 -18.79 3.48
N VAL A 204 -16.71 -18.78 4.63
CA VAL A 204 -16.88 -17.71 5.63
C VAL A 204 -16.39 -16.36 5.09
N VAL A 205 -15.27 -16.33 4.37
CA VAL A 205 -14.79 -15.10 3.74
C VAL A 205 -15.78 -14.58 2.71
N ALA A 206 -16.34 -15.46 1.86
CA ALA A 206 -17.35 -15.08 0.89
C ALA A 206 -18.59 -14.47 1.55
N ASP A 207 -19.10 -15.08 2.62
CA ASP A 207 -20.23 -14.54 3.41
C ASP A 207 -19.91 -13.15 3.98
N LEU A 208 -18.75 -13.00 4.62
CA LEU A 208 -18.34 -11.71 5.21
C LEU A 208 -18.17 -10.62 4.16
N LEU A 209 -17.62 -10.94 2.99
CA LEU A 209 -17.48 -9.99 1.88
C LEU A 209 -18.86 -9.54 1.36
N LEU A 210 -19.79 -10.48 1.17
CA LEU A 210 -21.15 -10.18 0.72
C LEU A 210 -21.88 -9.28 1.73
N ARG A 211 -21.82 -9.62 3.02
CA ARG A 211 -22.43 -8.83 4.08
C ARG A 211 -21.83 -7.43 4.13
N LYS A 212 -20.50 -7.31 4.02
CA LYS A 212 -19.81 -6.01 4.05
C LYS A 212 -20.19 -5.12 2.88
N ALA A 213 -20.39 -5.70 1.70
CA ALA A 213 -20.80 -4.95 0.52
C ALA A 213 -22.23 -4.39 0.67
N GLN A 214 -23.09 -5.03 1.47
CA GLN A 214 -24.50 -4.66 1.65
C GLN A 214 -24.76 -3.78 2.88
N THR A 215 -23.94 -3.89 3.94
CA THR A 215 -24.16 -3.17 5.19
C THR A 215 -23.17 -2.03 5.38
N ARG A 216 -23.63 -0.95 6.02
CA ARG A 216 -22.78 0.17 6.43
C ARG A 216 -21.79 -0.28 7.51
N GLU A 217 -22.26 -1.09 8.45
CA GLU A 217 -21.42 -1.72 9.46
C GLU A 217 -21.72 -3.22 9.50
N LEU A 218 -20.68 -4.04 9.64
CA LEU A 218 -20.84 -5.49 9.88
C LEU A 218 -21.28 -5.79 11.32
N GLY A 219 -21.23 -4.78 12.20
CA GLY A 219 -21.46 -4.92 13.63
C GLY A 219 -20.34 -5.63 14.37
N GLU A 220 -20.57 -5.85 15.66
CA GLU A 220 -19.72 -6.68 16.50
C GLU A 220 -20.30 -8.09 16.58
N ALA A 221 -19.45 -9.08 16.36
CA ALA A 221 -19.81 -10.48 16.49
C ALA A 221 -18.59 -11.30 16.92
N PRO A 222 -18.79 -12.55 17.38
CA PRO A 222 -17.69 -13.47 17.57
C PRO A 222 -16.94 -13.69 16.25
N ILE A 223 -15.62 -13.83 16.32
CA ILE A 223 -14.83 -14.20 15.14
C ILE A 223 -15.24 -15.62 14.72
N PRO A 224 -15.60 -15.86 13.45
CA PRO A 224 -15.87 -17.21 12.98
C PRO A 224 -14.68 -18.15 13.24
N ALA A 225 -14.94 -19.29 13.88
CA ALA A 225 -13.89 -20.23 14.29
C ALA A 225 -12.94 -20.65 13.16
N PRO A 226 -13.39 -20.92 11.91
CA PRO A 226 -12.50 -21.24 10.81
C PRO A 226 -11.49 -20.12 10.51
N LEU A 227 -11.90 -18.85 10.56
CA LEU A 227 -11.01 -17.72 10.32
C LEU A 227 -10.01 -17.54 11.46
N LEU A 228 -10.45 -17.69 12.71
CA LEU A 228 -9.55 -17.58 13.85
C LEU A 228 -8.47 -18.66 13.81
N ARG A 229 -8.84 -19.91 13.50
CA ARG A 229 -7.87 -21.02 13.31
C ARG A 229 -6.89 -20.69 12.19
N PHE A 230 -7.38 -20.31 11.02
CA PHE A 230 -6.52 -19.95 9.88
C PHE A 230 -5.51 -18.85 10.22
N ILE A 231 -5.97 -17.76 10.85
CA ILE A 231 -5.11 -16.65 11.25
C ILE A 231 -4.03 -17.12 12.25
N ASP A 232 -4.45 -17.87 13.27
CA ASP A 232 -3.54 -18.31 14.33
C ASP A 232 -2.51 -19.33 13.83
N GLU A 233 -2.92 -20.24 12.95
CA GLU A 233 -2.05 -21.22 12.29
C GLU A 233 -1.02 -20.56 11.39
N GLU A 234 -1.41 -19.65 10.48
CA GLU A 234 -0.45 -18.99 9.59
C GLU A 234 0.53 -18.10 10.36
N PHE A 235 0.09 -17.45 11.45
CA PHE A 235 1.00 -16.73 12.34
C PHE A 235 1.94 -17.68 13.09
N ALA A 236 1.46 -18.84 13.55
CA ALA A 236 2.30 -19.84 14.21
C ALA A 236 3.36 -20.42 13.27
N ILE A 237 2.98 -20.78 12.05
CA ILE A 237 3.90 -21.23 10.99
C ILE A 237 4.95 -20.15 10.73
N ALA A 238 4.52 -18.91 10.52
CA ALA A 238 5.43 -17.79 10.28
C ALA A 238 6.41 -17.58 11.45
N ARG A 239 5.99 -17.74 12.72
CA ARG A 239 6.92 -17.67 13.85
C ARG A 239 7.95 -18.81 13.82
N ALA A 240 7.52 -20.03 13.52
CA ALA A 240 8.37 -21.22 13.51
C ALA A 240 9.40 -21.22 12.38
N THR A 241 9.08 -20.67 11.21
CA THR A 241 9.96 -20.65 10.02
C THR A 241 11.01 -19.54 10.06
N SER A 242 11.09 -18.74 11.12
CA SER A 242 12.03 -17.61 11.19
C SER A 242 13.49 -18.07 11.33
N ALA A 243 14.18 -18.23 10.21
CA ALA A 243 15.65 -18.34 10.20
C ALA A 243 16.25 -17.01 10.71
N GLY A 244 17.13 -17.10 11.69
CA GLY A 244 17.54 -15.98 12.54
C GLY A 244 18.20 -14.78 11.86
N GLY A 245 18.24 -13.66 12.61
CA GLY A 245 19.08 -12.49 12.34
C GLY A 245 18.45 -11.41 11.45
N ALA A 246 18.65 -10.14 11.82
CA ALA A 246 18.44 -9.02 10.91
C ALA A 246 19.66 -8.92 9.97
N THR A 247 19.56 -9.50 8.78
CA THR A 247 20.63 -9.39 7.77
C THR A 247 20.76 -7.93 7.35
N ARG A 248 21.95 -7.32 7.48
CA ARG A 248 22.18 -5.95 7.01
C ARG A 248 21.76 -5.82 5.54
N ILE A 249 21.16 -4.69 5.15
CA ILE A 249 20.85 -4.42 3.75
C ILE A 249 22.14 -4.56 2.94
N ALA A 250 22.11 -5.37 1.87
CA ALA A 250 23.27 -5.63 1.04
C ALA A 250 23.80 -4.33 0.42
N GLY A 251 25.12 -4.16 0.38
CA GLY A 251 25.74 -2.94 -0.18
C GLY A 251 25.34 -2.68 -1.63
N GLU A 252 25.24 -3.75 -2.43
CA GLU A 252 24.77 -3.67 -3.82
C GLU A 252 23.35 -3.11 -3.94
N ALA A 253 22.45 -3.47 -3.01
CA ALA A 253 21.06 -3.01 -3.01
C ALA A 253 20.99 -1.51 -2.66
N VAL A 254 21.87 -1.03 -1.79
CA VAL A 254 22.00 0.40 -1.48
C VAL A 254 22.50 1.16 -2.71
N THR A 255 23.57 0.70 -3.35
CA THR A 255 24.11 1.32 -4.57
C THR A 255 23.07 1.34 -5.70
N ALA A 256 22.34 0.23 -5.89
CA ALA A 256 21.27 0.15 -6.88
C ALA A 256 20.11 1.12 -6.57
N ALA A 257 19.72 1.25 -5.29
CA ALA A 257 18.70 2.21 -4.88
C ALA A 257 19.13 3.66 -5.15
N GLU A 258 20.38 4.01 -4.85
CA GLU A 258 20.91 5.35 -5.12
C GLU A 258 20.94 5.65 -6.63
N ALA A 259 21.39 4.70 -7.44
CA ALA A 259 21.42 4.84 -8.89
C ALA A 259 20.00 5.03 -9.46
N LEU A 260 19.06 4.17 -9.04
CA LEU A 260 17.66 4.25 -9.46
C LEU A 260 17.03 5.59 -9.07
N PHE A 261 17.23 6.02 -7.82
CA PHE A 261 16.73 7.29 -7.31
C PHE A 261 17.23 8.48 -8.15
N ARG A 262 18.54 8.54 -8.45
CA ARG A 262 19.12 9.62 -9.26
C ARG A 262 18.56 9.67 -10.68
N VAL A 263 18.37 8.51 -11.31
CA VAL A 263 17.79 8.40 -12.65
C VAL A 263 16.33 8.88 -12.66
N MET A 264 15.52 8.41 -11.71
CA MET A 264 14.11 8.77 -11.61
C MET A 264 13.92 10.25 -11.25
N LEU A 265 14.74 10.79 -10.33
CA LEU A 265 14.70 12.21 -9.95
C LEU A 265 14.98 13.10 -11.16
N THR A 266 16.08 12.85 -11.87
CA THR A 266 16.46 13.64 -13.06
C THR A 266 15.35 13.62 -14.12
N ARG A 267 14.71 12.46 -14.31
CA ARG A 267 13.58 12.32 -15.24
C ARG A 267 12.36 13.14 -14.79
N SER A 268 12.03 13.11 -13.50
CA SER A 268 10.90 13.86 -12.94
C SER A 268 11.05 15.38 -13.13
N GLU A 269 12.28 15.90 -13.07
CA GLU A 269 12.57 17.32 -13.30
C GLU A 269 12.36 17.71 -14.77
N THR A 270 12.73 16.82 -15.70
CA THR A 270 12.61 17.08 -17.14
C THR A 270 11.13 17.10 -17.59
N HIS A 271 10.31 16.21 -17.02
CA HIS A 271 8.87 16.19 -17.28
C HIS A 271 8.14 17.40 -16.68
N GLY A 272 8.55 17.84 -15.48
CA GLY A 272 8.01 19.06 -14.86
C GLY A 272 8.32 20.32 -15.67
N ALA A 273 9.55 20.43 -16.20
CA ALA A 273 9.96 21.57 -17.03
C ALA A 273 9.19 21.67 -18.36
N ALA A 274 8.93 20.54 -19.03
CA ALA A 274 8.15 20.50 -20.27
C ALA A 274 6.69 20.90 -20.08
N THR A 275 6.09 20.54 -18.93
CA THR A 275 4.68 20.85 -18.61
C THR A 275 4.48 22.32 -18.21
N VAL A 276 5.49 22.95 -17.61
CA VAL A 276 5.45 24.39 -17.27
C VAL A 276 5.64 25.26 -18.52
N ALA A 277 6.48 24.83 -19.47
CA ALA A 277 6.71 25.55 -20.71
C ALA A 277 5.44 25.65 -21.59
N THR A 278 4.60 24.61 -21.62
CA THR A 278 3.34 24.62 -22.39
C THR A 278 2.21 25.40 -21.74
N ALA A 279 2.26 25.64 -20.42
CA ALA A 279 1.30 26.48 -19.70
C ALA A 279 1.63 27.99 -19.75
N SER A 280 2.75 28.37 -20.39
CA SER A 280 3.28 29.73 -20.40
C SER A 280 3.10 30.47 -21.73
N GLU A 281 2.43 29.89 -22.72
CA GLU A 281 2.07 30.59 -23.96
C GLU A 281 0.69 31.25 -23.79
N PRO A 282 0.60 32.59 -23.67
CA PRO A 282 -0.67 33.27 -23.85
C PRO A 282 -1.00 33.26 -25.34
N GLU A 283 -2.19 32.79 -25.70
CA GLU A 283 -2.75 33.00 -27.04
C GLU A 283 -2.72 34.51 -27.34
N LEU A 284 -1.96 34.87 -28.39
CA LEU A 284 -1.96 36.18 -29.04
C LEU A 284 -2.98 36.20 -30.17
#